data_AF-A0AAE1GMH0-F1
#
_entry.id   AF-A0AAE1GMH0-F1
#
_cell.length_a   1.000
_cell.length_b   1.000
_cell.length_c   1.000
_cell.angle_alpha   90.00
_cell.angle_beta   90.00
_cell.angle_gamma   90.00
#
_symmetry.space_group_name_H-M   'P 1'
#
loop_
_entity.id
_entity.type
_entity.pdbx_description
1 polymer ?
#
loop_
_entity_poly.entity_id
_entity_poly.type
_entity_poly.pdbx_seq_one_letter_code
_entity_poly.pdbx_strand_id
1 'polypeptide(L)'
;MVRLWGSDELELLGHLCNYNVTPKIIRWRLYYKGVLWCPGWLPFRGEALTRSRSDVVGQTVKDFITKVHNSGYIKEDEARKWLKN
;
A
#
# COMPACT_ATOMS: atom_id res chain seq x y z
N MET A 1 5.56 5.81 9.45
CA MET A 1 6.77 6.06 8.63
C MET A 1 6.97 4.82 7.78
N VAL A 2 6.84 4.93 6.46
CA VAL A 2 7.09 3.81 5.56
C VAL A 2 8.60 3.60 5.45
N ARG A 3 9.11 2.41 5.81
CA ARG A 3 10.49 2.01 5.54
C ARG A 3 10.47 1.05 4.35
N LEU A 4 11.04 1.49 3.23
CA LEU A 4 11.27 0.65 2.06
C LEU A 4 12.55 -0.14 2.29
N TRP A 5 12.44 -1.47 2.32
CA TRP A 5 13.60 -2.36 2.35
C TRP A 5 13.69 -2.98 0.94
N GLY A 6 14.63 -2.50 0.11
CA GLY A 6 14.69 -2.90 -1.30
C GLY A 6 13.52 -2.38 -2.15
N SER A 7 13.49 -2.76 -3.43
CA SER A 7 12.49 -2.28 -4.40
C SER A 7 11.08 -2.82 -4.16
N ASP A 8 10.94 -3.92 -3.42
CA ASP A 8 9.72 -4.74 -3.40
C ASP A 8 9.25 -5.17 -1.98
N GLU A 9 9.94 -4.75 -0.92
CA GLU A 9 9.55 -5.05 0.47
C GLU A 9 9.34 -3.77 1.30
N LEU A 10 8.38 -3.85 2.22
CA LEU A 10 7.90 -2.71 2.98
C LEU A 10 7.42 -3.19 4.35
N GLU A 11 7.86 -2.52 5.41
CA GLU A 11 7.43 -2.84 6.77
C GLU A 11 6.18 -2.02 7.15
N LEU A 12 5.09 -2.70 7.49
CA LEU A 12 3.86 -2.09 8.02
C LEU A 12 3.49 -2.72 9.34
N LEU A 13 3.30 -1.88 10.36
CA LEU A 13 2.82 -2.31 11.68
C LEU A 13 3.68 -3.45 12.29
N GLY A 14 4.98 -3.47 12.01
CA GLY A 14 5.91 -4.51 12.48
C GLY A 14 5.87 -5.81 11.67
N HIS A 15 5.14 -5.84 10.55
CA HIS A 15 5.07 -6.98 9.64
C HIS A 15 5.77 -6.66 8.32
N LEU A 16 6.51 -7.63 7.80
CA LEU A 16 7.10 -7.55 6.47
C LEU A 16 6.01 -7.77 5.42
N CYS A 17 5.84 -6.79 4.55
CA CYS A 17 4.88 -6.82 3.46
C CYS A 17 5.61 -6.73 2.13
N ASN A 18 5.01 -7.34 1.11
CA ASN A 18 5.45 -7.23 -0.26
C ASN A 18 4.72 -6.06 -0.92
N TYR A 19 5.45 -5.35 -1.75
CA TYR A 19 4.95 -4.25 -2.55
C TYR A 19 5.43 -4.39 -3.99
N ASN A 20 4.56 -4.15 -4.96
CA ASN A 20 4.92 -4.20 -6.37
C ASN A 20 4.28 -3.04 -7.13
N VAL A 21 5.07 -2.41 -8.00
CA VAL A 21 4.61 -1.37 -8.94
C VAL A 21 4.78 -1.84 -10.37
N THR A 22 3.67 -2.01 -11.07
CA THR A 22 3.68 -2.36 -12.49
C THR A 22 3.22 -1.16 -13.34
N PRO A 23 4.02 -0.68 -14.32
CA PRO A 23 3.56 0.31 -15.27
C PRO A 23 2.47 -0.27 -16.18
N LYS A 24 1.45 0.53 -16.50
CA LYS A 24 0.31 0.18 -17.35
C LYS A 24 0.05 1.29 -18.34
N ILE A 25 -0.08 0.95 -19.63
CA ILE A 25 -0.52 1.89 -20.65
C ILE A 25 -2.04 1.76 -20.77
N ILE A 26 -2.76 2.83 -20.45
CA ILE A 26 -4.23 2.89 -20.50
C ILE A 26 -4.63 4.09 -21.34
N ARG A 27 -5.37 3.87 -22.43
CA ARG A 27 -5.80 4.92 -23.38
C ARG A 27 -4.63 5.84 -23.78
N TRP A 28 -3.52 5.25 -24.20
CA TRP A 28 -2.30 5.97 -24.63
C TRP A 28 -1.62 6.83 -23.56
N ARG A 29 -1.91 6.58 -22.28
CA ARG A 29 -1.27 7.28 -21.15
C ARG A 29 -0.63 6.26 -20.21
N LEU A 30 0.52 6.63 -19.65
CA LEU A 30 1.22 5.83 -18.65
C LEU A 30 0.56 6.00 -17.27
N TYR A 31 0.23 4.89 -16.65
CA TYR A 31 -0.21 4.75 -15.27
C TYR A 31 0.69 3.76 -14.54
N TYR A 32 0.67 3.81 -13.23
CA TYR A 32 1.34 2.87 -12.34
C TYR A 32 0.29 2.18 -11.50
N LYS A 33 0.27 0.85 -11.54
CA LYS A 33 -0.56 0.03 -10.65
C LYS A 33 0.32 -0.44 -9.50
N GLY A 34 -0.02 -0.03 -8.28
CA GLY A 34 0.59 -0.50 -7.05
C GLY A 34 -0.26 -1.60 -6.42
N VAL A 35 0.39 -2.66 -5.93
CA VAL A 35 -0.24 -3.75 -5.18
C VAL A 35 0.60 -4.02 -3.93
N LEU A 36 -0.06 -4.16 -2.79
CA LEU A 36 0.56 -4.40 -1.49
C LEU A 36 -0.14 -5.54 -0.77
N TRP A 37 0.62 -6.45 -0.17
CA TRP A 37 0.08 -7.52 0.66
C TRP A 37 1.10 -7.99 1.70
N CYS A 38 0.62 -8.50 2.82
CA CYS A 38 1.47 -8.96 3.92
C CYS A 38 1.27 -10.47 4.14
N PRO A 39 2.15 -11.33 3.57
CA PRO A 39 1.98 -12.77 3.66
C PRO A 39 2.05 -13.24 5.12
N GLY A 40 1.13 -14.12 5.52
CA GLY A 40 1.08 -14.66 6.88
C GLY A 40 0.50 -13.73 7.95
N TRP A 41 0.19 -12.46 7.62
CA TRP A 41 -0.43 -11.54 8.58
C TRP A 41 -1.93 -11.34 8.31
N LEU A 42 -2.29 -10.82 7.14
CA LEU A 42 -3.68 -10.49 6.81
C LEU A 42 -4.04 -10.89 5.38
N PRO A 43 -5.29 -11.32 5.13
CA PRO A 43 -5.74 -11.71 3.79
C PRO A 43 -6.03 -10.50 2.87
N PHE A 44 -5.85 -9.27 3.37
CA PHE A 44 -6.15 -8.05 2.61
C PHE A 44 -5.02 -7.67 1.67
N ARG A 45 -5.39 -6.94 0.61
CA ARG A 45 -4.46 -6.33 -0.32
C ARG A 45 -4.79 -4.86 -0.52
N GLY A 46 -3.76 -4.03 -0.56
CA GLY A 46 -3.85 -2.64 -0.99
C GLY A 46 -3.66 -2.56 -2.48
N GLU A 47 -4.46 -1.75 -3.15
CA GLU A 47 -4.34 -1.50 -4.59
C GLU A 47 -4.53 -0.03 -4.90
N ALA A 48 -3.72 0.51 -5.80
CA ALA A 48 -3.93 1.85 -6.34
C ALA A 48 -3.50 1.93 -7.80
N LEU A 49 -4.08 2.88 -8.53
CA LEU A 49 -3.73 3.20 -9.90
C LEU A 49 -3.60 4.72 -10.04
N THR A 50 -2.40 5.21 -10.31
CA THR A 50 -2.14 6.65 -10.44
C THR A 50 -1.25 6.94 -11.65
N ARG A 51 -1.07 8.21 -12.00
CA ARG A 51 -0.16 8.65 -13.07
C ARG A 51 1.26 8.92 -12.58
N SER A 52 1.49 8.90 -11.26
CA SER A 52 2.76 9.21 -10.62
C SER A 52 3.30 7.97 -9.92
N ARG A 53 4.54 7.60 -10.23
CA ARG A 53 5.21 6.45 -9.62
C ARG A 53 5.38 6.64 -8.11
N SER A 54 5.61 7.86 -7.63
CA SER A 54 5.76 8.12 -6.20
C SER A 54 4.41 8.09 -5.47
N ASP A 55 3.35 8.62 -6.10
CA ASP A 55 2.03 8.71 -5.48
C ASP A 55 1.37 7.34 -5.35
N VAL A 56 1.63 6.42 -6.30
CA VAL A 56 1.02 5.09 -6.27
C VAL A 56 1.39 4.34 -5.00
N VAL A 57 2.60 4.52 -4.47
CA VAL A 57 3.05 3.90 -3.21
C VAL A 57 2.19 4.34 -2.05
N GLY A 58 2.08 5.65 -1.83
CA GLY A 58 1.28 6.20 -0.74
C GLY A 58 -0.19 5.80 -0.86
N GLN A 59 -0.76 5.84 -2.06
CA GLN A 59 -2.15 5.46 -2.28
C GLN A 59 -2.39 3.95 -2.04
N THR A 60 -1.47 3.08 -2.43
CA THR A 60 -1.60 1.64 -2.16
C THR A 60 -1.52 1.33 -0.67
N VAL A 61 -0.61 1.98 0.07
CA VAL A 61 -0.53 1.84 1.54
C VAL A 61 -1.81 2.36 2.18
N LYS A 62 -2.32 3.51 1.73
CA LYS A 62 -3.56 4.10 2.24
C LYS A 62 -4.75 3.15 2.07
N ASP A 63 -4.93 2.59 0.88
CA ASP A 63 -5.99 1.63 0.57
C ASP A 63 -5.88 0.36 1.45
N PHE A 64 -4.67 -0.19 1.63
CA PHE A 64 -4.44 -1.32 2.52
C PHE A 64 -4.84 -1.00 3.96
N ILE A 65 -4.33 0.09 4.54
CA ILE A 65 -4.60 0.49 5.92
C ILE A 65 -6.09 0.75 6.12
N THR A 66 -6.78 1.39 5.17
CA THR A 66 -8.23 1.59 5.23
C THR A 66 -8.98 0.25 5.25
N LYS A 67 -8.61 -0.72 4.42
CA LYS A 67 -9.23 -2.05 4.43
C LYS A 67 -9.00 -2.78 5.76
N VAL A 68 -7.76 -2.77 6.25
CA VAL A 68 -7.40 -3.40 7.53
C VAL A 68 -8.14 -2.76 8.70
N HIS A 69 -8.23 -1.42 8.73
CA HIS A 69 -8.98 -0.69 9.73
C HIS A 69 -10.49 -1.01 9.69
N ASN A 70 -11.09 -0.98 8.50
CA ASN A 70 -12.52 -1.27 8.32
C ASN A 70 -12.88 -2.71 8.74
N SER A 71 -11.92 -3.64 8.65
CA SER A 71 -12.08 -5.00 9.14
C SER A 71 -11.86 -5.18 10.64
N GLY A 72 -11.50 -4.12 11.37
CA GLY A 72 -11.34 -4.13 12.83
C GLY A 72 -10.03 -4.73 13.34
N TYR A 73 -9.07 -5.04 12.47
CA TYR A 73 -7.78 -5.62 12.87
C TYR A 73 -6.83 -4.61 13.51
N ILE A 74 -7.00 -3.32 13.20
CA ILE A 74 -6.20 -2.22 13.76
C ILE A 74 -7.11 -1.11 14.27
N LYS A 75 -6.66 -0.45 15.34
CA LYS A 75 -7.42 0.65 15.94
C LYS A 75 -7.28 1.95 15.13
N GLU A 76 -8.20 2.88 15.36
CA GLU A 76 -8.22 4.19 14.71
C GLU A 76 -6.93 4.99 14.95
N ASP A 77 -6.35 4.89 16.14
CA ASP A 77 -5.08 5.56 16.48
C ASP A 77 -3.88 4.96 15.74
N GLU A 78 -3.90 3.66 15.47
CA GLU A 78 -2.90 2.98 14.64
C GLU A 78 -3.05 3.36 13.16
N ALA A 79 -4.29 3.35 12.64
CA ALA A 79 -4.59 3.75 11.27
C ALA A 79 -4.16 5.21 11.01
N ARG A 80 -4.43 6.12 11.94
CA ARG A 80 -4.06 7.54 11.84
C ARG A 80 -2.56 7.78 11.66
N LYS A 81 -1.69 6.93 12.20
CA LYS A 81 -0.22 7.06 12.02
C LYS A 81 0.22 6.85 10.57
N TRP A 82 -0.60 6.17 9.77
CA TRP A 82 -0.33 5.88 8.36
C TRP A 82 -1.16 6.75 7.41
N LEU A 83 -2.35 7.16 7.82
CA LEU A 83 -3.27 7.97 7.01
C LEU A 83 -3.00 9.48 7.07
N LYS A 84 -2.14 9.96 7.99
CA LYS A 84 -1.84 11.39 8.21
C LYS A 84 -0.71 11.99 7.37
N ASN A 85 -0.24 11.32 6.32
CA ASN A 85 0.73 11.89 5.38
C ASN A 85 0.15 11.98 3.96
#